data_AF-A0A6A5TQG8-F1
#
_entry.id   AF-A0A6A5TQG8-F1
#
_cell.length_a   1.000
_cell.length_b   1.000
_cell.length_c   1.000
_cell.angle_alpha   90.00
_cell.angle_beta   90.00
_cell.angle_gamma   90.00
#
_symmetry.space_group_name_H-M   'P 1'
#
loop_
_entity.id
_entity.type
_entity.pdbx_description
1 polymer ?
#
loop_
_entity_poly.entity_id
_entity_poly.type
_entity_poly.pdbx_seq_one_letter_code
_entity_poly.pdbx_strand_id
1 'polypeptide(L)'
;MPPPPQQSMPSTTRSRASSTSTPIILPRGEATLRTLERLDNLNTHITNFYAKTSTLYSSSKTSVLHSEREAAATQLKTLIEQLEKHIAEHQEAVKIVDREDILGLYVVAGMTRRDAVVQVKSDFEKVEGVVRGVRESARDMLADIVYGSDEKEGREVKGDLSGRGDAGEAEELVVH
;
A
#
# COMPACT_ATOMS: atom_id res chain seq x y z
N MET A 1 51.22 -66.83 32.77
CA MET A 1 50.19 -66.47 31.78
C MET A 1 50.07 -64.96 31.76
N PRO A 2 50.46 -64.28 30.67
CA PRO A 2 50.21 -62.85 30.54
C PRO A 2 48.71 -62.59 30.26
N PRO A 3 48.14 -61.47 30.73
CA PRO A 3 46.78 -61.07 30.34
C PRO A 3 46.71 -60.70 28.85
N PRO A 4 45.57 -60.92 28.18
CA PRO A 4 45.37 -60.59 26.78
C PRO A 4 45.33 -59.06 26.53
N PRO A 5 45.64 -58.61 25.30
CA PRO A 5 45.73 -57.19 24.94
C PRO A 5 44.36 -56.50 25.04
N GLN A 6 44.34 -55.33 25.68
CA GLN A 6 43.17 -54.46 25.72
C GLN A 6 42.88 -53.91 24.31
N GLN A 7 41.70 -54.22 23.79
CA GLN A 7 41.15 -53.62 22.59
C GLN A 7 40.81 -52.15 22.86
N SER A 8 41.49 -51.24 22.17
CA SER A 8 41.16 -49.82 22.13
C SER A 8 39.84 -49.63 21.37
N MET A 9 38.77 -49.30 22.10
CA MET A 9 37.53 -48.79 21.52
C MET A 9 37.74 -47.35 21.02
N PRO A 10 37.32 -46.98 19.80
CA PRO A 10 37.33 -45.59 19.38
C PRO A 10 36.28 -44.79 20.15
N SER A 11 36.73 -43.78 20.90
CA SER A 11 35.85 -42.80 21.54
C SER A 11 34.99 -42.13 20.46
N THR A 12 33.67 -42.35 20.54
CA THR A 12 32.69 -41.56 19.80
C THR A 12 32.68 -40.16 20.38
N THR A 13 33.55 -39.29 19.88
CA THR A 13 33.38 -37.84 20.05
C THR A 13 32.27 -37.42 19.11
N ARG A 14 31.03 -37.47 19.61
CA ARG A 14 29.87 -36.82 18.98
C ARG A 14 30.14 -35.31 19.02
N SER A 15 30.88 -34.82 18.03
CA SER A 15 31.07 -33.41 17.79
C SER A 15 29.71 -32.84 17.39
N ARG A 16 29.02 -32.30 18.39
CA ARG A 16 27.83 -31.48 18.23
C ARG A 16 28.29 -30.26 17.44
N ALA A 17 28.16 -30.33 16.12
CA ALA A 17 28.24 -29.17 15.25
C ALA A 17 27.17 -28.21 15.75
N SER A 18 27.59 -27.26 16.57
CA SER A 18 26.86 -26.04 16.80
C SER A 18 26.61 -25.45 15.42
N SER A 19 25.35 -25.44 14.98
CA SER A 19 24.94 -24.69 13.81
C SER A 19 25.12 -23.20 14.13
N THR A 20 26.36 -22.73 14.08
CA THR A 20 26.67 -21.33 13.90
C THR A 20 26.12 -20.98 12.52
N SER A 21 24.88 -20.50 12.51
CA SER A 21 24.30 -19.76 11.40
C SER A 21 25.27 -18.63 11.12
N THR A 22 26.16 -18.88 10.16
CA THR A 22 27.10 -17.89 9.70
C THR A 22 26.22 -16.87 8.98
N PRO A 23 26.20 -15.60 9.39
CA PRO A 23 25.45 -14.60 8.65
C PRO A 23 25.97 -14.63 7.22
N ILE A 24 25.07 -14.84 6.27
CA ILE A 24 25.43 -14.78 4.85
C ILE A 24 25.80 -13.32 4.58
N ILE A 25 27.10 -13.03 4.58
CA ILE A 25 27.64 -11.72 4.21
C ILE A 25 27.51 -11.67 2.68
N LEU A 26 26.39 -11.15 2.21
CA LEU A 26 26.17 -10.89 0.79
C LEU A 26 27.18 -9.80 0.33
N PRO A 27 27.75 -9.91 -0.88
CA PRO A 27 28.49 -8.80 -1.48
C PRO A 27 27.59 -7.56 -1.50
N ARG A 28 28.15 -6.37 -1.20
CA ARG A 28 27.42 -5.09 -1.07
C ARG A 28 26.43 -4.85 -2.22
N GLY A 29 26.86 -5.09 -3.46
CA GLY A 29 26.00 -4.98 -4.65
C GLY A 29 24.82 -5.98 -4.69
N GLU A 30 25.02 -7.23 -4.25
CA GLU A 30 23.94 -8.23 -4.22
C GLU A 30 22.89 -7.90 -3.15
N ALA A 31 23.32 -7.38 -1.99
CA ALA A 31 22.42 -6.92 -0.95
C ALA A 31 21.54 -5.75 -1.44
N THR A 32 22.14 -4.80 -2.16
CA THR A 32 21.41 -3.66 -2.73
C THR A 32 20.42 -4.12 -3.81
N LEU A 33 20.81 -5.01 -4.72
CA LEU A 33 19.91 -5.56 -5.74
C LEU A 33 18.72 -6.34 -5.14
N ARG A 34 18.95 -7.20 -4.15
CA ARG A 34 17.87 -7.89 -3.43
C ARG A 34 16.92 -6.93 -2.73
N THR A 35 17.46 -5.84 -2.17
CA THR A 35 16.62 -4.82 -1.53
C THR A 35 15.78 -4.07 -2.56
N LEU A 36 16.33 -3.76 -3.73
CA LEU A 36 15.58 -3.16 -4.85
C LEU A 36 14.49 -4.09 -5.37
N GLU A 37 14.77 -5.39 -5.53
CA GLU A 37 13.77 -6.39 -5.92
C GLU A 37 12.66 -6.51 -4.87
N ARG A 38 13.01 -6.47 -3.59
CA ARG A 38 12.02 -6.43 -2.51
C ARG A 38 11.14 -5.18 -2.59
N LEU A 39 11.73 -4.01 -2.86
CA LEU A 39 11.00 -2.76 -3.03
C LEU A 39 10.04 -2.80 -4.22
N ASP A 40 10.46 -3.38 -5.34
CA ASP A 40 9.62 -3.53 -6.53
C ASP A 40 8.40 -4.42 -6.25
N ASN A 41 8.61 -5.55 -5.57
CA ASN A 41 7.51 -6.40 -5.11
C ASN A 41 6.55 -5.65 -4.16
N LEU A 42 7.09 -4.89 -3.20
CA LEU A 42 6.28 -4.10 -2.28
C LEU A 42 5.47 -3.01 -3.01
N ASN A 43 6.05 -2.35 -4.02
CA ASN A 43 5.34 -1.37 -4.86
C ASN A 43 4.20 -2.02 -5.65
N THR A 44 4.43 -3.22 -6.19
CA THR A 44 3.39 -4.00 -6.86
C THR A 44 2.25 -4.34 -5.90
N HIS A 45 2.55 -4.76 -4.68
CA HIS A 45 1.54 -5.03 -3.66
C HIS A 45 0.75 -3.78 -3.26
N ILE A 46 1.44 -2.67 -2.98
CA ILE A 46 0.82 -1.37 -2.64
C ILE A 46 -0.14 -0.94 -3.75
N THR A 47 0.30 -1.00 -5.01
CA THR A 47 -0.52 -0.63 -6.17
C THR A 47 -1.76 -1.52 -6.29
N ASN A 48 -1.60 -2.83 -6.12
CA ASN A 48 -2.70 -3.78 -6.19
C ASN A 48 -3.73 -3.57 -5.06
N PHE A 49 -3.27 -3.34 -3.83
CA PHE A 49 -4.17 -3.06 -2.70
C PHE A 49 -4.89 -1.73 -2.86
N TYR A 50 -4.20 -0.70 -3.33
CA TYR A 50 -4.81 0.58 -3.63
C TYR A 50 -5.88 0.47 -4.73
N ALA A 51 -5.61 -0.26 -5.82
CA ALA A 51 -6.58 -0.49 -6.89
C ALA A 51 -7.83 -1.23 -6.39
N LYS A 52 -7.66 -2.25 -5.54
CA LYS A 52 -8.78 -2.96 -4.89
C LYS A 52 -9.58 -2.03 -3.97
N THR A 53 -8.90 -1.22 -3.18
CA THR A 53 -9.49 -0.22 -2.28
C THR A 53 -10.34 0.78 -3.08
N SER A 54 -9.79 1.34 -4.15
CA SER A 54 -10.48 2.29 -5.04
C SER A 54 -11.70 1.67 -5.73
N THR A 55 -11.59 0.41 -6.18
CA THR A 55 -12.71 -0.31 -6.81
C THR A 55 -13.83 -0.55 -5.81
N LEU A 56 -13.50 -1.04 -4.61
CA LEU A 56 -14.47 -1.31 -3.55
C LEU A 56 -15.14 -0.02 -3.07
N TYR A 57 -14.37 1.05 -2.91
CA TYR A 57 -14.89 2.38 -2.58
C TYR A 57 -15.89 2.88 -3.64
N SER A 58 -15.55 2.79 -4.92
CA SER A 58 -16.44 3.19 -6.01
C SER A 58 -17.74 2.37 -6.02
N SER A 59 -17.62 1.05 -5.81
CA SER A 59 -18.78 0.14 -5.71
C SER A 59 -19.68 0.50 -4.52
N SER A 60 -19.08 0.77 -3.36
CA SER A 60 -19.82 1.11 -2.13
C SER A 60 -20.63 2.40 -2.28
N LYS A 61 -20.14 3.38 -3.04
CA LYS A 61 -20.86 4.63 -3.34
C LYS A 61 -22.11 4.43 -4.19
N THR A 62 -22.10 3.41 -5.04
CA THR A 62 -23.25 3.08 -5.91
C THR A 62 -24.25 2.14 -5.26
N SER A 63 -23.88 1.49 -4.15
CA SER A 63 -24.77 0.56 -3.46
C SER A 63 -25.90 1.28 -2.73
N VAL A 64 -27.12 0.86 -3.02
CA VAL A 64 -28.34 1.41 -2.39
C VAL A 64 -28.59 0.77 -1.02
N LEU A 65 -28.16 -0.48 -0.83
CA LEU A 65 -28.45 -1.26 0.38
C LEU A 65 -27.48 -0.95 1.52
N HIS A 66 -28.03 -0.67 2.71
CA HIS A 66 -27.23 -0.34 3.89
C HIS A 66 -26.28 -1.48 4.31
N SER A 67 -26.76 -2.73 4.28
CA SER A 67 -25.94 -3.91 4.63
C SER A 67 -24.75 -4.12 3.69
N GLU A 68 -24.88 -3.77 2.41
CA GLU A 68 -23.79 -3.83 1.44
C GLU A 68 -22.74 -2.74 1.72
N ARG A 69 -23.17 -1.55 2.17
CA ARG A 69 -22.26 -0.47 2.57
C ARG A 69 -21.48 -0.83 3.85
N GLU A 70 -22.13 -1.41 4.86
CA GLU A 70 -21.44 -1.88 6.07
C GLU A 70 -20.42 -2.99 5.78
N ALA A 71 -20.80 -3.95 4.92
CA ALA A 71 -19.89 -5.00 4.47
C ALA A 71 -18.69 -4.41 3.69
N ALA A 72 -18.94 -3.45 2.80
CA ALA A 72 -17.89 -2.76 2.06
C ALA A 72 -16.98 -1.94 2.98
N ALA A 73 -17.52 -1.26 4.00
CA ALA A 73 -16.73 -0.52 4.99
C ALA A 73 -15.77 -1.44 5.76
N THR A 74 -16.27 -2.60 6.19
CA THR A 74 -15.46 -3.61 6.88
C THR A 74 -14.37 -4.17 5.99
N GLN A 75 -14.68 -4.47 4.72
CA GLN A 75 -13.70 -4.94 3.75
C GLN A 75 -12.66 -3.87 3.41
N LEU A 76 -13.07 -2.60 3.27
CA LEU A 76 -12.19 -1.48 2.99
C LEU A 76 -11.20 -1.28 4.15
N LYS A 77 -11.68 -1.36 5.40
CA LYS A 77 -10.83 -1.30 6.59
C LYS A 77 -9.73 -2.37 6.55
N THR A 78 -10.08 -3.62 6.28
CA THR A 78 -9.11 -4.72 6.17
C THR A 78 -8.09 -4.48 5.06
N LEU A 79 -8.52 -4.02 3.87
CA LEU A 79 -7.61 -3.71 2.76
C LEU A 79 -6.66 -2.56 3.11
N ILE A 80 -7.14 -1.54 3.84
CA ILE A 80 -6.33 -0.42 4.28
C ILE A 80 -5.31 -0.85 5.33
N GLU A 81 -5.68 -1.69 6.29
CA GLU A 81 -4.73 -2.26 7.26
C GLU A 81 -3.62 -3.06 6.56
N GLN A 82 -3.97 -3.84 5.53
CA GLN A 82 -2.99 -4.56 4.70
C GLN A 82 -2.10 -3.60 3.90
N LEU A 83 -2.68 -2.56 3.32
CA LEU A 83 -1.95 -1.51 2.62
C LEU A 83 -0.96 -0.79 3.56
N GLU A 84 -1.40 -0.41 4.77
CA GLU A 84 -0.54 0.24 5.76
C GLU A 84 0.63 -0.65 6.20
N LYS A 85 0.40 -1.95 6.35
CA LYS A 85 1.46 -2.92 6.62
C LYS A 85 2.51 -2.94 5.50
N HIS A 86 2.09 -3.04 4.24
CA HIS A 86 3.02 -3.05 3.11
C HIS A 86 3.74 -1.71 2.94
N ILE A 87 3.09 -0.59 3.25
CA ILE A 87 3.72 0.74 3.27
C ILE A 87 4.80 0.81 4.36
N ALA A 88 4.54 0.29 5.56
CA ALA A 88 5.53 0.25 6.63
C ALA A 88 6.74 -0.64 6.23
N GLU A 89 6.48 -1.81 5.65
CA GLU A 89 7.54 -2.70 5.12
C GLU A 89 8.34 -2.03 4.00
N HIS A 90 7.69 -1.27 3.13
CA HIS A 90 8.34 -0.49 2.08
C HIS A 90 9.25 0.59 2.68
N GLN A 91 8.77 1.34 3.67
CA GLN A 91 9.57 2.38 4.36
C GLN A 91 10.81 1.78 5.04
N GLU A 92 10.69 0.61 5.66
CA GLU A 92 11.85 -0.07 6.25
C GLU A 92 12.82 -0.57 5.17
N ALA A 93 12.32 -1.12 4.07
CA ALA A 93 13.16 -1.55 2.96
C ALA A 93 13.93 -0.37 2.33
N VAL A 94 13.29 0.81 2.18
CA VAL A 94 13.95 2.03 1.68
C VAL A 94 15.12 2.47 2.58
N LYS A 95 14.97 2.37 3.91
CA LYS A 95 16.04 2.73 4.87
C LYS A 95 17.26 1.81 4.78
N ILE A 96 17.06 0.56 4.34
CA ILE A 96 18.14 -0.43 4.19
C ILE A 96 18.94 -0.18 2.90
N VAL A 97 18.35 0.47 1.89
CA VAL A 97 19.06 0.77 0.64
C VAL A 97 20.20 1.75 0.89
N ASP A 98 21.41 1.31 0.56
CA ASP A 98 22.58 2.19 0.56
C ASP A 98 22.54 3.13 -0.64
N ARG A 99 22.36 4.42 -0.36
CA ARG A 99 22.27 5.47 -1.39
C ARG A 99 23.57 5.62 -2.17
N GLU A 100 24.72 5.26 -1.59
CA GLU A 100 25.99 5.28 -2.31
C GLU A 100 26.05 4.20 -3.40
N ASP A 101 25.45 3.03 -3.16
CA ASP A 101 25.40 1.96 -4.16
C ASP A 101 24.51 2.36 -5.33
N ILE A 102 23.35 2.97 -5.05
CA ILE A 102 22.45 3.49 -6.10
C ILE A 102 23.13 4.60 -6.89
N LEU A 103 23.86 5.50 -6.21
CA LEU A 103 24.66 6.52 -6.87
C LEU A 103 25.73 5.90 -7.77
N GLY A 104 26.38 4.83 -7.31
CA GLY A 104 27.33 4.04 -8.09
C GLY A 104 26.70 3.51 -9.38
N LEU A 105 25.46 2.99 -9.31
CA LEU A 105 24.72 2.52 -10.50
C LEU A 105 24.48 3.66 -11.51
N TYR A 106 24.09 4.85 -11.05
CA TYR A 106 23.91 6.01 -11.93
C TYR A 106 25.23 6.45 -12.61
N VAL A 107 26.34 6.44 -11.87
CA VAL A 107 27.66 6.78 -12.42
C VAL A 107 28.12 5.74 -13.45
N VAL A 108 27.92 4.44 -13.18
CA VAL A 108 28.22 3.36 -14.13
C VAL A 108 27.35 3.48 -15.39
N ALA A 109 26.12 3.97 -15.28
CA ALA A 109 25.25 4.28 -16.41
C ALA A 109 25.67 5.53 -17.21
N GLY A 110 26.81 6.16 -16.89
CA GLY A 110 27.39 7.28 -17.63
C GLY A 110 27.00 8.67 -17.10
N MET A 111 26.29 8.74 -15.96
CA MET A 111 25.95 10.01 -15.34
C MET A 111 27.15 10.60 -14.59
N THR A 112 27.28 11.93 -14.59
CA THR A 112 28.29 12.58 -13.74
C THR A 112 27.94 12.38 -12.27
N ARG A 113 28.95 12.29 -11.40
CA ARG A 113 28.71 12.10 -9.96
C ARG A 113 27.81 13.19 -9.37
N ARG A 114 27.93 14.44 -9.85
CA ARG A 114 27.09 15.56 -9.38
C ARG A 114 25.63 15.32 -9.74
N ASP A 115 25.36 14.96 -10.98
CA ASP A 115 23.99 14.72 -11.46
C ASP A 115 23.39 13.48 -10.78
N ALA A 116 24.20 12.44 -10.56
CA ALA A 116 23.79 11.23 -9.87
C ALA A 116 23.32 11.50 -8.43
N VAL A 117 24.00 12.37 -7.68
CA VAL A 117 23.55 12.77 -6.33
C VAL A 117 22.17 13.42 -6.38
N VAL A 118 21.97 14.34 -7.32
CA VAL A 118 20.70 15.06 -7.46
C VAL A 118 19.58 14.09 -7.85
N GLN A 119 19.86 13.20 -8.80
CA GLN A 119 18.89 12.23 -9.30
C GLN A 119 18.47 11.24 -8.22
N VAL A 120 19.43 10.63 -7.52
CA VAL A 120 19.17 9.70 -6.41
C VAL A 120 18.28 10.37 -5.36
N LYS A 121 18.62 11.58 -4.92
CA LYS A 121 17.82 12.30 -3.94
C LYS A 121 16.37 12.52 -4.42
N SER A 122 16.22 12.99 -5.65
CA SER A 122 14.91 13.20 -6.28
C SER A 122 14.10 11.90 -6.34
N ASP A 123 14.72 10.77 -6.69
CA ASP A 123 13.99 9.51 -6.86
C ASP A 123 13.48 8.96 -5.53
N PHE A 124 14.30 9.02 -4.47
CA PHE A 124 13.85 8.65 -3.13
C PHE A 124 12.70 9.55 -2.65
N GLU A 125 12.80 10.87 -2.87
CA GLU A 125 11.73 11.82 -2.51
C GLU A 125 10.43 11.54 -3.28
N LYS A 126 10.52 11.22 -4.58
CA LYS A 126 9.36 10.85 -5.40
C LYS A 126 8.69 9.58 -4.91
N VAL A 127 9.48 8.53 -4.64
CA VAL A 127 8.97 7.24 -4.16
C VAL A 127 8.26 7.43 -2.81
N GLU A 128 8.88 8.14 -1.87
CA GLU A 128 8.26 8.45 -0.58
C GLU A 128 6.98 9.28 -0.73
N GLY A 129 6.99 10.25 -1.66
CA GLY A 129 5.83 11.07 -1.98
C GLY A 129 4.65 10.26 -2.51
N VAL A 130 4.89 9.35 -3.45
CA VAL A 130 3.85 8.47 -4.02
C VAL A 130 3.26 7.57 -2.95
N VAL A 131 4.09 6.90 -2.16
CA VAL A 131 3.64 5.99 -1.10
C VAL A 131 2.83 6.73 -0.02
N ARG A 132 3.25 7.95 0.34
CA ARG A 132 2.48 8.80 1.25
C ARG A 132 1.12 9.19 0.66
N GLY A 133 1.08 9.63 -0.59
CA GLY A 133 -0.18 9.99 -1.26
C GLY A 133 -1.17 8.83 -1.35
N VAL A 134 -0.69 7.62 -1.64
CA VAL A 134 -1.50 6.39 -1.62
C VAL A 134 -2.11 6.15 -0.24
N ARG A 135 -1.32 6.33 0.83
CA ARG A 135 -1.80 6.16 2.21
C ARG A 135 -2.89 7.17 2.57
N GLU A 136 -2.65 8.43 2.26
CA GLU A 136 -3.57 9.54 2.56
C GLU A 136 -4.89 9.30 1.82
N SER A 137 -4.83 9.04 0.51
CA SER A 137 -6.03 8.80 -0.30
C SER A 137 -6.83 7.59 0.19
N ALA A 138 -6.17 6.50 0.58
CA ALA A 138 -6.85 5.33 1.12
C ALA A 138 -7.57 5.63 2.45
N ARG A 139 -6.97 6.44 3.32
CA ARG A 139 -7.59 6.89 4.57
C ARG A 139 -8.78 7.81 4.33
N ASP A 140 -8.68 8.70 3.35
CA ASP A 140 -9.78 9.58 2.96
C ASP A 140 -10.98 8.77 2.44
N MET A 141 -10.73 7.73 1.62
CA MET A 141 -11.79 6.81 1.16
C MET A 141 -12.51 6.13 2.32
N LEU A 142 -11.78 5.71 3.36
CA LEU A 142 -12.38 5.09 4.54
C LEU A 142 -13.22 6.09 5.34
N ALA A 143 -12.68 7.28 5.57
CA ALA A 143 -13.39 8.34 6.29
C ALA A 143 -14.70 8.70 5.57
N ASP A 144 -14.70 8.78 4.25
CA ASP A 144 -15.89 9.09 3.46
C ASP A 144 -16.96 7.97 3.54
N ILE A 145 -16.59 6.69 3.56
CA ILE A 145 -17.59 5.62 3.77
C ILE A 145 -18.15 5.64 5.19
N VAL A 146 -17.26 5.77 6.19
CA VAL A 146 -17.64 5.66 7.61
C VAL A 146 -18.45 6.87 8.09
N TYR A 147 -18.11 8.08 7.62
CA TYR A 147 -18.70 9.34 8.08
C TYR A 147 -19.51 10.08 7.01
N GLY A 148 -19.28 9.84 5.73
CA GLY A 148 -19.97 10.55 4.63
C GLY A 148 -21.41 10.11 4.37
N SER A 149 -21.90 9.07 5.08
CA SER A 149 -23.29 8.63 4.97
C SER A 149 -24.28 9.50 5.76
N ASP A 150 -23.82 10.29 6.74
CA ASP A 150 -24.70 11.12 7.59
C ASP A 150 -25.12 12.46 6.96
N GLU A 151 -24.38 12.99 5.96
CA GLU A 151 -24.64 14.33 5.44
C GLU A 151 -25.71 14.41 4.33
N LYS A 152 -26.25 13.27 3.86
CA LYS A 152 -27.26 13.26 2.79
C LYS A 152 -28.69 12.97 3.23
N GLU A 153 -28.93 12.66 4.51
CA GLU A 153 -30.28 12.42 5.04
C GLU A 153 -30.96 13.70 5.59
N GLY A 154 -30.34 14.87 5.44
CA GLY A 154 -30.87 16.17 5.90
C GLY A 154 -31.50 17.07 4.83
N ARG A 155 -31.77 16.58 3.61
CA ARG A 155 -32.46 17.36 2.55
C ARG A 155 -33.88 16.85 2.30
N GLU A 156 -34.67 16.70 3.37
CA GLU A 156 -36.13 16.71 3.25
C GLU A 156 -36.67 18.16 3.21
N VAL A 157 -37.24 18.49 2.05
CA VAL A 157 -38.49 19.23 1.83
C VAL A 157 -38.72 20.56 2.59
N LYS A 158 -38.43 21.68 1.92
CA LYS A 158 -39.39 22.80 1.81
C LYS A 158 -39.92 22.74 0.37
N GLY A 159 -41.17 22.41 0.08
CA GLY A 159 -42.38 22.76 0.82
C GLY A 159 -42.80 24.20 0.55
N ASP A 160 -42.52 24.76 -0.62
CA ASP A 160 -43.12 26.04 -1.06
C ASP A 160 -44.48 25.77 -1.74
N LEU A 161 -45.48 25.50 -0.89
CA LEU A 161 -46.88 25.79 -1.19
C LEU A 161 -47.20 27.19 -0.68
N SER A 162 -46.94 28.21 -1.49
CA SER A 162 -47.44 29.59 -1.35
C SER A 162 -47.13 30.31 -2.67
N GLY A 163 -48.03 30.90 -3.43
CA GLY A 163 -49.46 31.11 -3.31
C GLY A 163 -49.92 31.85 -4.57
N ARG A 164 -51.16 31.57 -5.00
CA ARG A 164 -52.13 32.56 -5.49
C ARG A 164 -51.64 33.60 -6.54
N GLY A 165 -51.93 33.32 -7.80
CA GLY A 165 -51.99 34.29 -8.89
C GLY A 165 -53.19 33.98 -9.78
N ASP A 166 -54.32 34.59 -9.46
CA ASP A 166 -55.53 34.67 -10.27
C ASP A 166 -55.30 35.69 -11.41
N ALA A 167 -55.58 35.31 -12.67
CA ALA A 167 -56.25 36.13 -13.69
C ALA A 167 -55.97 35.61 -15.13
N GLY A 168 -57.05 35.12 -15.76
CA GLY A 168 -57.47 35.32 -17.15
C GLY A 168 -56.46 35.23 -18.30
N GLU A 169 -56.66 34.26 -19.18
CA GLU A 169 -57.15 34.55 -20.53
C GLU A 169 -57.75 33.28 -21.16
N ALA A 170 -59.00 33.42 -21.61
CA ALA A 170 -59.69 32.45 -22.43
C ALA A 170 -59.29 32.71 -23.88
N GLU A 171 -58.77 31.71 -24.59
CA GLU A 171 -58.98 31.62 -26.02
C GLU A 171 -59.73 30.34 -26.36
N GLU A 172 -60.94 30.59 -26.81
CA GLU A 172 -61.94 29.65 -27.26
C GLU A 172 -61.54 29.09 -28.62
N LEU A 173 -61.59 27.77 -28.68
CA LEU A 173 -61.44 26.95 -29.85
C LEU A 173 -62.74 27.07 -30.67
N VAL A 174 -62.73 27.80 -31.79
CA VAL A 174 -63.81 27.72 -32.78
C VAL A 174 -63.27 27.25 -34.12
N VAL A 175 -63.71 26.04 -34.44
CA VAL A 175 -63.67 25.37 -35.72
C VAL A 175 -64.58 26.13 -36.70
N HIS A 176 -64.03 26.54 -37.85
CA HIS A 176 -64.67 26.38 -39.16
C HIS A 176 -63.68 26.61 -40.31
#